data_AF-A0A7R7XE07-F1
#
_entry.id   AF-A0A7R7XE07-F1
#
_cell.length_a   1.000
_cell.length_b   1.000
_cell.length_c   1.000
_cell.angle_alpha   90.00
_cell.angle_beta   90.00
_cell.angle_gamma   90.00
#
_symmetry.space_group_name_H-M   'P 1'
#
loop_
_entity.id
_entity.type
_entity.pdbx_description
1 polymer ?
#
loop_
_entity_poly.entity_id
_entity_poly.type
_entity_poly.pdbx_seq_one_letter_code
_entity_poly.pdbx_strand_id
1 'polypeptide(L)'
;MDIHTRLADVRQMRINYQNLGLSDWSNIEPLFDKAINNPAEVTPEEKHKIAQWPSHEEMDAQCQKQFNRSIDDLLQAAATDRDPLNHPEARLIRQGFHGIDLLAYTEREAVARRRERFEKPLWDTYQKALASVLLPVELQAWNAVADSRWFNEKGASLQKQIHNPFVDSGPAPWVQRIIDQGDSKACGYAIYCSGLDRSEAWQNFQSYFDQRVSLVPSLGAGSDQIRSTKLTQFLNYEEPEDDLTFCDKSSETFETKAA
;
A
#
# COMPACT_ATOMS: atom_id res chain seq x y z
N MET A 1 -7.36 -40.13 7.74
CA MET A 1 -7.05 -38.83 8.38
C MET A 1 -7.26 -37.79 7.30
N ASP A 2 -8.25 -36.93 7.51
CA ASP A 2 -8.96 -36.20 6.48
C ASP A 2 -8.21 -34.95 6.00
N ILE A 3 -8.09 -34.78 4.68
CA ILE A 3 -7.38 -33.67 4.02
C ILE A 3 -8.19 -32.37 4.14
N HIS A 4 -9.50 -32.47 4.41
CA HIS A 4 -10.37 -31.31 4.58
C HIS A 4 -10.16 -30.52 5.88
N THR A 5 -9.48 -31.08 6.88
CA THR A 5 -9.22 -30.35 8.14
C THR A 5 -7.95 -29.48 8.08
N ARG A 6 -7.09 -29.64 7.07
CA ARG A 6 -5.83 -28.88 6.96
C ARG A 6 -5.91 -27.59 6.13
N LEU A 7 -7.00 -27.36 5.40
CA LEU A 7 -7.22 -26.11 4.64
C LEU A 7 -7.91 -25.01 5.47
N ALA A 8 -8.40 -25.31 6.67
CA ALA A 8 -8.92 -24.31 7.60
C ALA A 8 -7.80 -23.51 8.33
N ASP A 9 -6.55 -23.94 8.17
CA ASP A 9 -5.38 -23.37 8.86
C ASP A 9 -4.37 -22.74 7.88
N VAL A 10 -4.84 -22.40 6.66
CA VAL A 10 -4.13 -21.46 5.78
C VAL A 10 -4.23 -20.10 6.43
N ARG A 11 -3.29 -19.85 7.36
CA ARG A 11 -2.92 -18.58 7.97
C ARG A 11 -3.95 -17.49 7.68
N GLN A 12 -4.94 -17.39 8.56
CA GLN A 12 -5.61 -16.13 8.80
C GLN A 12 -4.49 -15.13 9.10
N MET A 13 -3.97 -14.43 8.08
CA MET A 13 -3.30 -13.17 8.31
C MET A 13 -4.33 -12.37 9.08
N ARG A 14 -4.15 -12.29 10.39
CA ARG A 14 -4.96 -11.44 11.26
C ARG A 14 -4.62 -10.04 10.80
N ILE A 15 -5.36 -9.56 9.81
CA ILE A 15 -5.36 -8.16 9.43
C ILE A 15 -5.81 -7.45 10.70
N ASN A 16 -4.89 -6.69 11.29
CA ASN A 16 -5.23 -5.91 12.45
C ASN A 16 -6.00 -4.68 11.98
N TYR A 17 -7.33 -4.82 11.88
CA TYR A 17 -8.22 -3.76 11.42
C TYR A 17 -8.03 -2.46 12.22
N GLN A 18 -7.73 -2.55 13.52
CA GLN A 18 -7.50 -1.39 14.38
C GLN A 18 -6.26 -0.59 13.96
N ASN A 19 -5.16 -1.26 13.58
CA ASN A 19 -3.96 -0.58 13.07
C ASN A 19 -4.22 0.15 11.76
N LEU A 20 -5.23 -0.28 11.01
CA LEU A 20 -5.70 0.36 9.78
C LEU A 20 -6.83 1.34 10.03
N GLY A 21 -7.18 1.66 11.28
CA GLY A 21 -8.32 2.53 11.58
C GLY A 21 -9.65 2.03 10.99
N LEU A 22 -9.75 0.73 10.69
CA LEU A 22 -10.93 0.09 10.14
C LEU A 22 -11.69 -0.60 11.27
N SER A 23 -13.01 -0.50 11.23
CA SER A 23 -13.89 -1.24 12.12
C SER A 23 -14.04 -2.68 11.64
N ASP A 24 -14.15 -3.60 12.59
CA ASP A 24 -14.65 -4.94 12.33
C ASP A 24 -16.13 -4.84 11.97
N TRP A 25 -16.48 -5.39 10.80
CA TRP A 25 -17.82 -5.26 10.24
C TRP A 25 -18.89 -5.95 11.08
N SER A 26 -18.54 -7.04 11.76
CA SER A 26 -19.46 -7.70 12.70
C SER A 26 -19.90 -6.79 13.86
N ASN A 27 -19.11 -5.76 14.20
CA ASN A 27 -19.46 -4.81 15.27
C ASN A 27 -20.20 -3.57 14.75
N ILE A 28 -20.13 -3.27 13.46
CA ILE A 28 -20.76 -2.07 12.85
C ILE A 28 -21.95 -2.40 11.95
N GLU A 29 -22.21 -3.67 11.65
CA GLU A 29 -23.38 -4.11 10.89
C GLU A 29 -24.71 -3.58 11.43
N PRO A 30 -24.99 -3.55 12.76
CA PRO A 30 -26.22 -2.95 13.28
C PRO A 30 -26.36 -1.46 12.96
N LEU A 31 -25.24 -0.74 12.82
CA LEU A 31 -25.25 0.67 12.40
C LEU A 31 -25.59 0.81 10.93
N PHE A 32 -25.27 -0.18 10.09
CA PHE A 32 -25.68 -0.18 8.68
C PHE A 32 -27.20 -0.27 8.56
N ASP A 33 -27.81 -1.20 9.28
CA ASP A 33 -29.27 -1.34 9.30
C ASP A 33 -29.96 -0.09 9.85
N LYS A 34 -29.42 0.49 10.92
CA LYS A 34 -29.90 1.78 11.46
C LYS A 34 -29.85 2.88 10.40
N ALA A 35 -28.72 3.02 9.71
CA ALA A 35 -28.53 4.03 8.68
C ALA A 35 -29.46 3.87 7.46
N ILE A 36 -29.74 2.63 7.06
CA ILE A 36 -30.62 2.35 5.93
C ILE A 36 -32.08 2.65 6.29
N ASN A 37 -32.52 2.24 7.47
CA ASN A 37 -33.94 2.33 7.85
C ASN A 37 -34.30 3.68 8.49
N ASN A 38 -33.41 4.26 9.30
CA ASN A 38 -33.64 5.48 10.07
C ASN A 38 -32.43 6.45 9.96
N PRO A 39 -32.10 6.96 8.77
CA PRO A 39 -30.91 7.80 8.57
C PRO A 39 -30.88 9.06 9.44
N ALA A 40 -32.06 9.62 9.77
CA ALA A 40 -32.17 10.81 10.62
C ALA A 40 -31.78 10.57 12.09
N GLU A 41 -31.72 9.31 12.55
CA GLU A 41 -31.31 8.94 13.91
C GLU A 41 -29.81 8.65 14.03
N VAL A 42 -29.07 8.69 12.91
CA VAL A 42 -27.64 8.44 12.87
C VAL A 42 -26.90 9.67 13.40
N THR A 43 -26.10 9.51 14.45
CA THR A 43 -25.28 10.60 14.98
C THR A 43 -24.06 10.87 14.11
N PRO A 44 -23.42 12.06 14.22
CA PRO A 44 -22.16 12.34 13.52
C PRO A 44 -21.07 11.29 13.80
N GLU A 45 -20.95 10.79 15.03
CA GLU A 45 -19.97 9.77 15.40
C GLU A 45 -20.28 8.42 14.74
N GLU A 46 -21.56 8.05 14.67
CA GLU A 46 -22.00 6.83 13.97
C GLU A 46 -21.75 6.94 12.47
N LYS A 47 -22.00 8.11 11.86
CA LYS A 47 -21.65 8.39 10.46
C LYS A 47 -20.17 8.15 10.21
N HIS A 48 -19.28 8.68 11.06
CA HIS A 48 -17.84 8.49 10.91
C HIS A 48 -17.44 7.01 11.05
N LYS A 49 -18.07 6.26 11.97
CA LYS A 49 -17.84 4.80 12.09
C LYS A 49 -18.29 4.04 10.87
N ILE A 50 -19.47 4.37 10.32
CA ILE A 50 -19.99 3.75 9.09
C ILE A 50 -19.02 4.06 7.95
N ALA A 51 -18.71 5.33 7.71
CA ALA A 51 -17.79 5.76 6.66
C ALA A 51 -16.32 5.31 6.86
N GLN A 52 -16.01 4.76 8.04
CA GLN A 52 -14.65 4.41 8.47
C GLN A 52 -13.72 5.62 8.35
N TRP A 53 -14.20 6.79 8.74
CA TRP A 53 -13.44 8.04 8.79
C TRP A 53 -12.91 8.29 10.21
N PRO A 54 -11.74 8.94 10.37
CA PRO A 54 -11.31 9.43 11.67
C PRO A 54 -12.21 10.57 12.15
N SER A 55 -11.95 11.13 13.33
CA SER A 55 -12.72 12.29 13.82
C SER A 55 -12.58 13.48 12.88
N HIS A 56 -13.58 14.37 12.84
CA HIS A 56 -13.53 15.56 11.98
C HIS A 56 -12.29 16.42 12.25
N GLU A 57 -11.90 16.57 13.52
CA GLU A 57 -10.68 17.29 13.91
C GLU A 57 -9.42 16.66 13.32
N GLU A 58 -9.31 15.33 13.32
CA GLU A 58 -8.19 14.61 12.72
C GLU A 58 -8.19 14.73 11.19
N MET A 59 -9.37 14.65 10.56
CA MET A 59 -9.53 14.85 9.12
C MET A 59 -9.04 16.26 8.72
N ASP A 60 -9.43 17.29 9.47
CA ASP A 60 -9.07 18.69 9.19
C ASP A 60 -7.57 18.89 9.42
N ALA A 61 -7.03 18.35 10.51
CA ALA A 61 -5.61 18.40 10.80
C ALA A 61 -4.78 17.76 9.68
N GLN A 62 -5.24 16.65 9.09
CA GLN A 62 -4.56 16.00 7.97
C GLN A 62 -4.63 16.83 6.68
N CYS A 63 -5.82 17.30 6.32
CA CYS A 63 -6.02 18.15 5.14
C CYS A 63 -5.18 19.43 5.22
N GLN A 64 -5.21 20.09 6.38
CA GLN A 64 -4.47 21.33 6.62
C GLN A 64 -2.96 21.10 6.58
N LYS A 65 -2.47 20.04 7.25
CA LYS A 65 -1.04 19.73 7.31
C LYS A 65 -0.45 19.35 5.95
N GLN A 66 -1.20 18.61 5.13
CA GLN A 66 -0.67 18.03 3.90
C GLN A 66 -0.92 18.90 2.67
N PHE A 67 -2.05 19.60 2.64
CA PHE A 67 -2.52 20.32 1.45
C PHE A 67 -2.78 21.79 1.71
N ASN A 68 -2.73 22.24 2.97
CA ASN A 68 -3.10 23.61 3.35
C ASN A 68 -4.52 23.99 2.88
N ARG A 69 -5.46 23.05 3.03
CA ARG A 69 -6.88 23.18 2.66
C ARG A 69 -7.76 22.58 3.75
N SER A 70 -8.99 23.07 3.86
CA SER A 70 -10.02 22.46 4.71
C SER A 70 -10.59 21.18 4.10
N ILE A 71 -11.24 20.33 4.91
CA ILE A 71 -12.00 19.17 4.39
C ILE A 71 -13.08 19.64 3.41
N ASP A 72 -13.84 20.66 3.78
CA ASP A 72 -14.97 21.17 2.99
C ASP A 72 -14.51 21.63 1.60
N ASP A 73 -13.38 22.35 1.50
CA ASP A 73 -12.83 22.78 0.22
C ASP A 73 -12.42 21.59 -0.68
N LEU A 74 -11.85 20.54 -0.08
CA LEU A 74 -11.44 19.33 -0.78
C LEU A 74 -12.64 18.53 -1.29
N LEU A 75 -13.65 18.34 -0.44
CA LEU A 75 -14.89 17.66 -0.80
C LEU A 75 -15.66 18.45 -1.85
N GLN A 76 -15.80 19.77 -1.69
CA GLN A 76 -16.50 20.62 -2.65
C GLN A 76 -15.79 20.62 -4.00
N ALA A 77 -14.45 20.67 -4.02
CA ALA A 77 -13.68 20.53 -5.24
C ALA A 77 -13.99 19.19 -5.91
N ALA A 78 -13.82 18.07 -5.20
CA ALA A 78 -14.06 16.73 -5.74
C ALA A 78 -15.49 16.51 -6.25
N ALA A 79 -16.48 17.07 -5.55
CA ALA A 79 -17.87 16.98 -5.94
C ALA A 79 -18.18 17.80 -7.20
N THR A 80 -17.60 18.99 -7.33
CA THR A 80 -17.88 19.92 -8.44
C THR A 80 -17.14 19.52 -9.72
N ASP A 81 -15.83 19.33 -9.60
CA ASP A 81 -14.93 18.92 -10.67
C ASP A 81 -13.75 18.18 -10.05
N ARG A 82 -13.58 16.91 -10.42
CA ARG A 82 -12.51 16.09 -9.85
C ARG A 82 -11.14 16.38 -10.48
N ASP A 83 -11.07 16.97 -11.66
CA ASP A 83 -9.82 17.13 -12.40
C ASP A 83 -8.78 18.07 -11.74
N PRO A 84 -9.16 19.13 -11.00
CA PRO A 84 -8.25 19.93 -10.20
C PRO A 84 -7.55 19.16 -9.08
N LEU A 85 -8.10 18.04 -8.58
CA LEU A 85 -7.47 17.28 -7.51
C LEU A 85 -6.14 16.68 -7.99
N ASN A 86 -5.10 16.85 -7.18
CA ASN A 86 -3.89 16.07 -7.34
C ASN A 86 -4.09 14.64 -6.80
N HIS A 87 -3.21 13.72 -7.18
CA HIS A 87 -3.36 12.31 -6.79
C HIS A 87 -3.33 12.09 -5.25
N PRO A 88 -2.45 12.73 -4.47
CA PRO A 88 -2.51 12.71 -3.01
C PRO A 88 -3.84 13.17 -2.41
N GLU A 89 -4.42 14.27 -2.90
CA GLU A 89 -5.73 14.78 -2.45
C GLU A 89 -6.83 13.74 -2.74
N ALA A 90 -6.89 13.24 -3.97
CA ALA A 90 -7.87 12.22 -4.36
C ALA A 90 -7.71 10.94 -3.52
N ARG A 91 -6.47 10.56 -3.22
CA ARG A 91 -6.14 9.39 -2.39
C ARG A 91 -6.62 9.58 -0.95
N LEU A 92 -6.48 10.77 -0.38
CA LEU A 92 -6.95 11.04 0.98
C LEU A 92 -8.47 10.84 1.08
N ILE A 93 -9.24 11.40 0.13
CA ILE A 93 -10.71 11.24 0.10
C ILE A 93 -11.08 9.76 -0.08
N ARG A 94 -10.46 9.06 -1.05
CA ARG A 94 -10.73 7.64 -1.33
C ARG A 94 -10.43 6.72 -0.14
N GLN A 95 -9.46 7.08 0.70
CA GLN A 95 -9.12 6.33 1.91
C GLN A 95 -9.97 6.70 3.13
N GLY A 96 -10.92 7.62 2.98
CA GLY A 96 -11.71 8.10 4.10
C GLY A 96 -10.89 8.93 5.09
N PHE A 97 -9.98 9.77 4.58
CA PHE A 97 -9.22 10.76 5.36
C PHE A 97 -8.29 10.19 6.41
N HIS A 98 -7.77 9.00 6.17
CA HIS A 98 -6.68 8.47 6.98
C HIS A 98 -5.33 8.88 6.40
N GLY A 99 -4.35 9.04 7.29
CA GLY A 99 -3.04 9.55 6.95
C GLY A 99 -2.39 8.80 5.78
N ILE A 100 -1.57 9.52 5.03
CA ILE A 100 -0.87 9.01 3.85
C ILE A 100 0.32 8.13 4.27
N ASP A 101 0.03 6.96 4.81
CA ASP A 101 0.99 5.85 4.81
C ASP A 101 0.66 4.94 3.62
N LEU A 102 1.61 4.81 2.69
CA LEU A 102 1.45 4.02 1.46
C LEU A 102 1.31 2.51 1.75
N LEU A 103 1.91 2.03 2.84
CA LEU A 103 1.76 0.64 3.28
C LEU A 103 0.34 0.44 3.82
N ALA A 104 -0.10 1.30 4.74
CA ALA A 104 -1.47 1.26 5.27
C ALA A 104 -2.53 1.40 4.17
N TYR A 105 -2.27 2.21 3.12
CA TYR A 105 -3.13 2.30 1.94
C TYR A 105 -3.31 0.95 1.25
N THR A 106 -2.19 0.28 0.96
CA THR A 106 -2.21 -0.99 0.22
C THR A 106 -2.99 -2.04 0.98
N GLU A 107 -2.86 -2.06 2.31
CA GLU A 107 -3.58 -2.98 3.19
C GLU A 107 -5.08 -2.66 3.25
N ARG A 108 -5.48 -1.38 3.34
CA ARG A 108 -6.89 -0.97 3.32
C ARG A 108 -7.58 -1.31 2.00
N GLU A 109 -6.94 -1.05 0.87
CA GLU A 109 -7.46 -1.43 -0.44
C GLU A 109 -7.59 -2.96 -0.57
N ALA A 110 -6.63 -3.72 -0.03
CA ALA A 110 -6.73 -5.17 0.00
C ALA A 110 -7.93 -5.65 0.85
N VAL A 111 -8.17 -5.02 2.00
CA VAL A 111 -9.36 -5.29 2.83
C VAL A 111 -10.65 -4.97 2.10
N ALA A 112 -10.75 -3.78 1.48
CA ALA A 112 -11.94 -3.37 0.73
C ALA A 112 -12.25 -4.34 -0.40
N ARG A 113 -11.25 -4.72 -1.21
CA ARG A 113 -11.41 -5.70 -2.30
C ARG A 113 -11.77 -7.10 -1.80
N ARG A 114 -11.22 -7.50 -0.64
CA ARG A 114 -11.56 -8.77 -0.01
C ARG A 114 -13.04 -8.78 0.39
N ARG A 115 -13.52 -7.72 1.05
CA ARG A 115 -14.93 -7.59 1.46
C ARG A 115 -15.86 -7.58 0.24
N GLU A 116 -15.53 -6.80 -0.78
CA GLU A 116 -16.28 -6.76 -2.04
C GLU A 116 -16.39 -8.15 -2.70
N ARG A 117 -15.30 -8.94 -2.69
CA ARG A 117 -15.24 -10.24 -3.36
C ARG A 117 -15.89 -11.37 -2.55
N PHE A 118 -15.67 -11.41 -1.24
CA PHE A 118 -16.00 -12.57 -0.40
C PHE A 118 -17.15 -12.31 0.58
N GLU A 119 -17.47 -11.05 0.86
CA GLU A 119 -18.52 -10.63 1.80
C GLU A 119 -19.57 -9.77 1.08
N LYS A 120 -19.86 -10.09 -0.19
CA LYS A 120 -20.66 -9.25 -1.09
C LYS A 120 -21.99 -8.76 -0.52
N PRO A 121 -22.83 -9.58 0.13
CA PRO A 121 -24.09 -9.10 0.72
C PRO A 121 -23.86 -7.99 1.76
N LEU A 122 -22.85 -8.16 2.63
CA LEU A 122 -22.51 -7.19 3.66
C LEU A 122 -21.85 -5.94 3.04
N TRP A 123 -21.07 -6.11 1.97
CA TRP A 123 -20.52 -5.01 1.20
C TRP A 123 -21.61 -4.14 0.56
N ASP A 124 -22.63 -4.76 -0.04
CA ASP A 124 -23.76 -4.05 -0.63
C ASP A 124 -24.59 -3.31 0.44
N THR A 125 -24.79 -3.91 1.61
CA THR A 125 -25.43 -3.27 2.77
C THR A 125 -24.60 -2.08 3.26
N TYR A 126 -23.29 -2.22 3.39
CA TYR A 126 -22.38 -1.14 3.73
C TYR A 126 -22.48 0.04 2.75
N GLN A 127 -22.47 -0.22 1.43
CA GLN A 127 -22.58 0.84 0.42
C GLN A 127 -23.92 1.58 0.50
N LYS A 128 -25.02 0.89 0.78
CA LYS A 128 -26.34 1.52 1.01
C LYS A 128 -26.33 2.37 2.27
N ALA A 129 -25.82 1.85 3.38
CA ALA A 129 -25.71 2.59 4.63
C ALA A 129 -24.85 3.85 4.46
N LEU A 130 -23.71 3.75 3.75
CA LEU A 130 -22.85 4.88 3.44
C LEU A 130 -23.60 5.96 2.64
N ALA A 131 -24.29 5.57 1.57
CA ALA A 131 -25.07 6.50 0.76
C ALA A 131 -26.21 7.19 1.55
N SER A 132 -26.75 6.55 2.58
CA SER A 132 -27.80 7.11 3.44
C SER A 132 -27.29 8.15 4.46
N VAL A 133 -26.03 8.08 4.87
CA VAL A 133 -25.48 8.94 5.94
C VAL A 133 -24.57 10.05 5.44
N LEU A 134 -24.06 9.94 4.21
CA LEU A 134 -23.25 10.98 3.60
C LEU A 134 -24.14 12.14 3.11
N LEU A 135 -23.65 13.36 3.30
CA LEU A 135 -24.22 14.54 2.67
C LEU A 135 -24.09 14.42 1.14
N PRO A 136 -24.95 15.08 0.36
CA PRO A 136 -24.87 15.02 -1.10
C PRO A 136 -23.49 15.36 -1.66
N VAL A 137 -22.83 16.39 -1.11
CA VAL A 137 -21.47 16.79 -1.50
C VAL A 137 -20.42 15.71 -1.18
N GLU A 138 -20.52 15.07 -0.02
CA GLU A 138 -19.62 14.00 0.40
C GLU A 138 -19.77 12.77 -0.48
N LEU A 139 -21.01 12.35 -0.75
CA LEU A 139 -21.30 11.20 -1.60
C LEU A 139 -20.83 11.45 -3.04
N GLN A 140 -21.03 12.66 -3.56
CA GLN A 140 -20.57 13.04 -4.90
C GLN A 140 -19.03 13.04 -4.97
N ALA A 141 -18.35 13.62 -3.98
CA ALA A 141 -16.90 13.60 -3.86
C ALA A 141 -16.35 12.16 -3.78
N TRP A 142 -16.98 11.30 -2.95
CA TRP A 142 -16.61 9.90 -2.79
C TRP A 142 -16.72 9.13 -4.11
N ASN A 143 -17.85 9.26 -4.81
CA ASN A 143 -18.07 8.60 -6.09
C ASN A 143 -17.09 9.10 -7.17
N ALA A 144 -16.75 10.39 -7.14
CA ALA A 144 -15.80 10.98 -8.08
C ALA A 144 -14.40 10.33 -7.99
N VAL A 145 -13.94 10.03 -6.76
CA VAL A 145 -12.62 9.39 -6.52
C VAL A 145 -12.64 7.86 -6.49
N ALA A 146 -13.82 7.24 -6.40
CA ALA A 146 -14.00 5.78 -6.45
C ALA A 146 -13.76 5.20 -7.85
N ASP A 147 -13.88 6.02 -8.91
CA ASP A 147 -13.55 5.64 -10.29
C ASP A 147 -12.08 5.23 -10.39
N SER A 148 -11.86 3.92 -10.44
CA SER A 148 -10.51 3.34 -10.44
C SER A 148 -9.74 3.65 -11.71
N ARG A 149 -10.41 3.88 -12.85
CA ARG A 149 -9.73 4.23 -14.10
C ARG A 149 -9.12 5.62 -13.98
N TRP A 150 -9.95 6.60 -13.66
CA TRP A 150 -9.53 7.99 -13.49
C TRP A 150 -8.46 8.11 -12.39
N PHE A 151 -8.67 7.43 -11.25
CA PHE A 151 -7.73 7.48 -10.13
C PHE A 151 -6.34 6.96 -10.50
N ASN A 152 -6.28 5.85 -11.25
CA ASN A 152 -5.03 5.26 -11.74
C ASN A 152 -4.34 6.16 -12.78
N GLU A 153 -5.10 6.79 -13.68
CA GLU A 153 -4.57 7.75 -14.67
C GLU A 153 -3.96 8.99 -14.00
N LYS A 154 -4.61 9.53 -12.96
CA LYS A 154 -4.06 10.61 -12.12
C LYS A 154 -2.76 10.19 -11.42
N GLY A 155 -2.72 8.98 -10.87
CA GLY A 155 -1.52 8.44 -10.24
C GLY A 155 -0.36 8.29 -11.21
N ALA A 156 -0.61 7.74 -12.40
CA ALA A 156 0.38 7.61 -13.46
C ALA A 156 0.89 8.97 -13.96
N SER A 157 0.01 9.97 -14.05
CA SER A 157 0.38 11.34 -14.44
C SER A 157 1.29 12.00 -13.41
N LEU A 158 0.98 11.85 -12.12
CA LEU A 158 1.86 12.33 -11.05
C LEU A 158 3.21 11.61 -11.09
N GLN A 159 3.25 10.29 -11.32
CA GLN A 159 4.51 9.56 -11.44
C GLN A 159 5.39 10.05 -12.60
N LYS A 160 4.78 10.53 -13.70
CA LYS A 160 5.50 11.17 -14.81
C LYS A 160 6.01 12.58 -14.47
N GLN A 161 5.31 13.29 -13.59
CA GLN A 161 5.63 14.68 -13.19
C GLN A 161 6.58 14.76 -12.00
N ILE A 162 6.54 13.79 -11.08
CA ILE A 162 7.55 13.64 -10.05
C ILE A 162 8.83 13.36 -10.79
N HIS A 163 9.61 14.43 -10.96
CA HIS A 163 10.96 14.36 -11.45
C HIS A 163 11.67 13.34 -10.59
N ASN A 164 12.01 12.22 -11.20
CA ASN A 164 12.69 11.15 -10.53
C ASN A 164 14.03 11.74 -10.04
N PRO A 165 14.25 11.94 -8.73
CA PRO A 165 15.42 12.65 -8.24
C PRO A 165 16.72 11.91 -8.60
N PHE A 166 16.63 10.61 -8.88
CA PHE A 166 17.73 9.80 -9.40
C PHE A 166 18.09 10.10 -10.86
N VAL A 167 17.29 10.89 -11.59
CA VAL A 167 17.62 11.36 -12.96
C VAL A 167 18.59 12.54 -12.91
N ASP A 168 18.42 13.46 -11.94
CA ASP A 168 19.27 14.65 -11.82
C ASP A 168 20.50 14.44 -10.95
N SER A 169 20.42 13.60 -9.91
CA SER A 169 21.58 13.28 -9.05
C SER A 169 22.45 12.15 -9.61
N GLY A 170 22.08 11.60 -10.77
CA GLY A 170 22.58 10.32 -11.21
C GLY A 170 22.12 9.15 -10.32
N PRO A 171 22.49 7.92 -10.68
CA PRO A 171 22.18 6.75 -9.88
C PRO A 171 22.80 6.83 -8.48
N ALA A 172 22.16 6.21 -7.49
CA ALA A 172 22.75 6.09 -6.15
C ALA A 172 24.17 5.50 -6.25
N PRO A 173 25.12 5.84 -5.34
CA PRO A 173 26.52 5.43 -5.49
C PRO A 173 26.74 3.93 -5.66
N TRP A 174 25.90 3.08 -5.07
CA TRP A 174 25.96 1.63 -5.26
C TRP A 174 25.49 1.18 -6.65
N VAL A 175 24.51 1.89 -7.23
CA VAL A 175 24.05 1.68 -8.62
C VAL A 175 25.09 2.19 -9.60
N GLN A 176 25.70 3.36 -9.35
CA GLN A 176 26.77 3.89 -10.19
C GLN A 176 27.96 2.92 -10.24
N ARG A 177 28.34 2.30 -9.10
CA ARG A 177 29.38 1.25 -9.07
C ARG A 177 29.05 0.03 -9.93
N ILE A 178 27.78 -0.36 -10.03
CA ILE A 178 27.34 -1.46 -10.91
C ILE A 178 27.45 -1.03 -12.38
N ILE A 179 27.07 0.21 -12.69
CA ILE A 179 27.13 0.76 -14.05
C ILE A 179 28.59 0.94 -14.52
N ASP A 180 29.46 1.43 -13.64
CA ASP A 180 30.88 1.69 -13.93
C ASP A 180 31.71 0.42 -14.13
N GLN A 181 31.19 -0.76 -13.74
CA GLN A 181 31.86 -2.05 -13.91
C GLN A 181 31.91 -2.55 -15.37
N GLY A 182 31.25 -1.87 -16.31
CA GLY A 182 31.39 -2.12 -17.76
C GLY A 182 30.81 -3.47 -18.22
N ASP A 183 31.46 -4.13 -19.18
CA ASP A 183 30.94 -5.29 -19.92
C ASP A 183 30.81 -6.60 -19.10
N SER A 184 31.11 -6.56 -17.79
CA SER A 184 31.08 -7.72 -16.90
C SER A 184 29.91 -7.74 -15.92
N LYS A 185 28.80 -8.31 -16.40
CA LYS A 185 27.96 -9.36 -15.78
C LYS A 185 27.19 -9.07 -14.47
N ALA A 186 25.88 -8.93 -14.68
CA ALA A 186 24.79 -9.32 -13.80
C ALA A 186 24.85 -8.90 -12.32
N CYS A 187 24.17 -7.80 -12.01
CA CYS A 187 23.74 -7.52 -10.64
C CYS A 187 22.45 -8.28 -10.32
N GLY A 188 22.37 -8.82 -9.11
CA GLY A 188 21.25 -9.62 -8.66
C GLY A 188 21.07 -9.55 -7.16
N TYR A 189 20.00 -10.18 -6.68
CA TYR A 189 19.77 -10.37 -5.26
C TYR A 189 20.13 -11.82 -4.92
N ALA A 190 20.98 -12.01 -3.91
CA ALA A 190 21.17 -13.31 -3.27
C ALA A 190 20.32 -13.34 -2.00
N ILE A 191 19.34 -14.23 -1.96
CA ILE A 191 18.42 -14.36 -0.83
C ILE A 191 18.61 -15.74 -0.24
N TYR A 192 19.09 -15.76 1.00
CA TYR A 192 19.34 -16.98 1.75
C TYR A 192 18.10 -17.36 2.56
N CYS A 193 17.71 -18.62 2.49
CA CYS A 193 16.59 -19.15 3.24
C CYS A 193 16.89 -20.60 3.64
N SER A 194 16.99 -20.87 4.94
CA SER A 194 17.20 -22.22 5.48
C SER A 194 15.87 -22.84 5.91
N GLY A 195 15.71 -24.14 5.70
CA GLY A 195 14.58 -24.92 6.26
C GLY A 195 13.20 -24.64 5.66
N LEU A 196 13.10 -23.80 4.62
CA LEU A 196 11.84 -23.47 3.93
C LEU A 196 11.79 -23.99 2.49
N ASP A 197 12.76 -24.80 2.08
CA ASP A 197 12.85 -25.35 0.74
C ASP A 197 11.59 -26.13 0.39
N ARG A 198 10.99 -25.80 -0.76
CA ARG A 198 9.72 -26.35 -1.28
C ARG A 198 8.48 -26.06 -0.42
N SER A 199 8.58 -25.20 0.59
CA SER A 199 7.40 -24.72 1.30
C SER A 199 6.57 -23.79 0.40
N GLU A 200 5.26 -23.81 0.58
CA GLU A 200 4.34 -22.86 -0.06
C GLU A 200 4.72 -21.40 0.30
N ALA A 201 5.22 -21.17 1.52
CA ALA A 201 5.71 -19.86 1.95
C ALA A 201 6.91 -19.37 1.11
N TRP A 202 7.84 -20.25 0.78
CA TRP A 202 8.99 -19.91 -0.06
C TRP A 202 8.58 -19.65 -1.51
N GLN A 203 7.69 -20.47 -2.07
CA GLN A 203 7.15 -20.24 -3.41
C GLN A 203 6.37 -18.92 -3.51
N ASN A 204 5.57 -18.60 -2.49
CA ASN A 204 4.86 -17.33 -2.41
C ASN A 204 5.83 -16.16 -2.29
N PHE A 205 6.88 -16.27 -1.46
CA PHE A 205 7.93 -15.26 -1.38
C PHE A 205 8.61 -15.03 -2.72
N GLN A 206 9.03 -16.08 -3.42
CA GLN A 206 9.64 -15.99 -4.76
C GLN A 206 8.72 -15.24 -5.73
N SER A 207 7.44 -15.63 -5.77
CA SER A 207 6.41 -15.00 -6.63
C SER A 207 6.19 -13.51 -6.30
N TYR A 208 6.05 -13.16 -5.02
CA TYR A 208 5.89 -11.77 -4.59
C TYR A 208 7.16 -10.94 -4.82
N PHE A 209 8.33 -11.52 -4.58
CA PHE A 209 9.60 -10.87 -4.83
C PHE A 209 9.75 -10.58 -6.31
N ASP A 210 9.52 -11.56 -7.19
CA ASP A 210 9.56 -11.35 -8.63
C ASP A 210 8.56 -10.30 -9.09
N GLN A 211 7.32 -10.33 -8.57
CA GLN A 211 6.32 -9.30 -8.85
C GLN A 211 6.77 -7.91 -8.39
N ARG A 212 7.35 -7.78 -7.19
CA ARG A 212 7.83 -6.50 -6.66
C ARG A 212 9.03 -6.00 -7.44
N VAL A 213 10.02 -6.84 -7.71
CA VAL A 213 11.22 -6.41 -8.45
C VAL A 213 10.94 -6.22 -9.94
N SER A 214 9.86 -6.77 -10.50
CA SER A 214 9.38 -6.39 -11.85
C SER A 214 8.61 -5.06 -11.86
N LEU A 215 8.00 -4.66 -10.75
CA LEU A 215 7.32 -3.38 -10.59
C LEU A 215 8.28 -2.22 -10.24
N VAL A 216 9.37 -2.48 -9.50
CA VAL A 216 10.09 -1.45 -8.71
C VAL A 216 11.25 -0.70 -9.40
N PRO A 217 11.91 -1.10 -10.51
CA PRO A 217 12.92 -0.26 -11.14
C PRO A 217 12.29 0.57 -12.27
N SER A 218 11.13 1.18 -12.04
CA SER A 218 10.48 2.06 -13.02
C SER A 218 10.80 3.54 -12.79
N LEU A 219 11.59 3.87 -11.76
CA LEU A 219 11.75 5.25 -11.32
C LEU A 219 13.19 5.57 -10.88
N GLY A 220 14.25 5.15 -11.61
CA GLY A 220 15.64 5.59 -11.35
C GLY A 220 16.52 5.69 -12.61
N ALA A 221 17.45 6.65 -12.74
CA ALA A 221 18.50 6.55 -13.77
C ALA A 221 19.35 5.29 -13.54
N GLY A 222 19.77 4.61 -14.61
CA GLY A 222 20.45 3.32 -14.51
C GLY A 222 19.53 2.09 -14.39
N SER A 223 18.21 2.29 -14.25
CA SER A 223 17.25 1.20 -14.08
C SER A 223 17.12 0.31 -15.31
N ASP A 224 17.29 0.88 -16.51
CA ASP A 224 17.24 0.10 -17.76
C ASP A 224 18.48 -0.78 -17.92
N GLN A 225 19.67 -0.30 -17.51
CA GLN A 225 20.87 -1.13 -17.45
C GLN A 225 20.76 -2.23 -16.38
N ILE A 226 20.27 -1.92 -15.18
CA ILE A 226 20.01 -2.94 -14.14
C ILE A 226 19.03 -3.99 -14.66
N ARG A 227 17.97 -3.57 -15.39
CA ARG A 227 16.96 -4.49 -15.94
C ARG A 227 17.53 -5.41 -17.01
N SER A 228 18.39 -4.91 -17.89
CA SER A 228 19.01 -5.72 -18.95
C SER A 228 20.08 -6.67 -18.42
N THR A 229 20.64 -6.40 -17.23
CA THR A 229 21.64 -7.26 -16.58
C THR A 229 21.08 -8.14 -15.45
N LYS A 230 19.81 -7.99 -15.08
CA LYS A 230 19.26 -8.62 -13.87
C LYS A 230 19.25 -10.16 -13.95
N LEU A 231 19.89 -10.80 -12.97
CA LEU A 231 19.69 -12.22 -12.66
C LEU A 231 19.07 -12.32 -11.25
N THR A 232 17.89 -12.92 -11.13
CA THR A 232 17.39 -13.40 -9.84
C THR A 232 17.77 -14.87 -9.73
N GLN A 233 18.61 -15.22 -8.76
CA GLN A 233 18.94 -16.62 -8.47
C GLN A 233 18.57 -16.93 -7.03
N PHE A 234 17.66 -17.88 -6.86
CA PHE A 234 17.34 -18.45 -5.55
C PHE A 234 18.25 -19.65 -5.33
N LEU A 235 19.09 -19.58 -4.29
CA LEU A 235 20.02 -20.64 -3.93
C LEU A 235 19.47 -21.37 -2.71
N ASN A 236 19.32 -22.68 -2.82
CA ASN A 236 19.05 -23.54 -1.66
C ASN A 236 20.40 -23.87 -1.02
N TYR A 237 20.52 -23.63 0.28
CA TYR A 237 21.73 -23.95 1.02
C TYR A 237 21.46 -25.17 1.90
N GLU A 238 22.10 -26.30 1.59
CA GLU A 238 21.88 -27.59 2.25
C GLU A 238 22.98 -27.97 3.26
N GLU A 239 23.88 -27.04 3.61
CA GLU A 239 25.00 -27.31 4.53
C GLU A 239 24.64 -27.02 6.01
N PRO A 240 25.30 -27.72 6.96
CA PRO A 240 25.07 -27.53 8.39
C PRO A 240 25.50 -26.12 8.84
N GLU A 241 24.74 -25.54 9.78
CA GLU A 241 24.85 -24.13 10.25
C GLU A 241 26.23 -23.70 10.78
N ASP A 242 27.19 -24.61 10.92
CA ASP A 242 28.51 -24.36 11.54
C ASP A 242 29.49 -23.57 10.65
N ASP A 243 29.25 -23.45 9.34
CA ASP A 243 30.18 -22.78 8.40
C ASP A 243 29.83 -21.31 8.05
N LEU A 244 28.86 -20.69 8.73
CA LEU A 244 28.48 -19.27 8.52
C LEU A 244 29.47 -18.24 9.12
N THR A 245 30.74 -18.59 9.33
CA THR A 245 31.76 -17.66 9.87
C THR A 245 32.27 -16.62 8.85
N PHE A 246 31.69 -16.55 7.65
CA PHE A 246 32.22 -15.69 6.56
C PHE A 246 31.68 -14.25 6.49
N CYS A 247 30.83 -13.81 7.42
CA CYS A 247 30.26 -12.45 7.39
C CYS A 247 30.77 -11.49 8.48
N ASP A 248 31.83 -11.82 9.22
CA ASP A 248 32.34 -10.98 10.32
C ASP A 248 33.75 -10.40 10.09
N LYS A 249 34.24 -10.39 8.84
CA LYS A 249 35.53 -9.76 8.46
C LYS A 249 35.33 -8.53 7.57
N SER A 250 34.62 -7.53 8.08
CA SER A 250 34.65 -6.16 7.53
C SER A 250 34.87 -5.09 8.61
N SER A 251 35.40 -5.50 9.77
CA SER A 251 35.91 -4.64 10.83
C SER A 251 37.45 -4.50 10.73
N GLU A 252 37.96 -4.08 9.57
CA GLU A 252 39.35 -3.60 9.46
C GLU A 252 39.38 -2.06 9.40
N THR A 253 39.61 -1.48 10.58
CA THR A 253 40.43 -0.29 10.87
C THR A 253 40.40 0.91 9.90
N PHE A 254 39.70 1.98 10.32
CA PHE A 254 40.04 3.35 9.96
C PHE A 254 41.38 3.74 10.58
N GLU A 255 42.48 3.64 9.82
CA GLU A 255 43.71 4.37 10.17
C GLU A 255 43.52 5.85 9.80
N THR A 256 43.47 6.70 10.82
CA THR A 256 43.61 8.14 10.69
C THR A 256 45.09 8.45 10.47
N LYS A 257 45.46 8.96 9.28
CA LYS A 257 46.72 9.70 9.11
C LYS A 257 46.41 11.18 9.00
N ALA A 258 46.64 11.88 10.11
CA ALA A 258 46.94 13.30 10.12
C ALA A 258 48.45 13.47 9.84
N ALA A 259 48.77 14.24 8.80
CA ALA A 259 49.97 15.05 8.66
C ALA A 259 49.64 16.19 7.70
#